data_AF-A0A556AC70-F1
#
_entry.id   AF-A0A556AC70-F1
#
_cell.length_a   1.000
_cell.length_b   1.000
_cell.length_c   1.000
_cell.angle_alpha   90.00
_cell.angle_beta   90.00
_cell.angle_gamma   90.00
#
_symmetry.space_group_name_H-M   'P 1'
#
loop_
_entity.id
_entity.type
_entity.pdbx_description
1 polymer ?
#
loop_
_entity_poly.entity_id
_entity_poly.type
_entity_poly.pdbx_seq_one_letter_code
_entity_poly.pdbx_strand_id
1 'polypeptide(L)'
;MTPDADLQAWLDVQAAERHVVAPYVRSALPVAVTYDLRVIRVGRGGRAEARQQGQVALRAEQATPLGTMSVSSAPGDACQVELVLAPQGEEPRRFSFDCPNGT
;
A
#
# COMPACT_ATOMS: atom_id res chain seq x y z
N MET A 1 -5.39 12.31 25.42
CA MET A 1 -5.92 11.87 24.12
C MET A 1 -4.93 12.32 23.07
N THR A 2 -4.19 11.38 22.48
CA THR A 2 -3.34 11.68 21.33
C THR A 2 -4.26 12.01 20.17
N PRO A 3 -4.05 13.12 19.43
CA PRO A 3 -4.86 13.39 18.25
C PRO A 3 -4.68 12.24 17.27
N ASP A 4 -5.79 11.72 16.78
CA ASP A 4 -5.83 10.78 15.68
C ASP A 4 -5.11 11.41 14.48
N ALA A 5 -4.08 10.75 13.94
CA ALA A 5 -3.30 11.28 12.82
C ALA A 5 -4.10 11.36 11.50
N ASP A 6 -5.33 10.86 11.45
CA ASP A 6 -6.18 10.69 10.28
C ASP A 6 -5.40 10.21 9.05
N LEU A 7 -4.91 8.98 9.14
CA LEU A 7 -4.18 8.36 8.04
C LEU A 7 -5.11 7.99 6.89
N GLN A 8 -4.72 8.41 5.70
CA GLN A 8 -5.36 8.09 4.44
C GLN A 8 -4.35 7.39 3.53
N ALA A 9 -4.80 6.39 2.77
CA ALA A 9 -3.96 5.67 1.83
C ALA A 9 -4.71 5.39 0.52
N TRP A 10 -4.00 5.45 -0.59
CA TRP A 10 -4.51 5.10 -1.91
C TRP A 10 -3.38 4.54 -2.77
N LEU A 11 -3.76 3.88 -3.87
CA LEU A 11 -2.81 3.37 -4.85
C LEU A 11 -2.78 4.32 -6.05
N ASP A 12 -1.58 4.72 -6.45
CA ASP A 12 -1.34 5.12 -7.83
C ASP A 12 -0.94 3.88 -8.65
N VAL A 13 -1.55 3.75 -9.81
CA VAL A 13 -1.37 2.61 -10.70
C VAL A 13 -0.91 3.14 -12.03
N GLN A 14 0.24 2.66 -12.47
CA GLN A 14 0.72 2.91 -13.82
C GLN A 14 0.45 1.68 -14.70
N ALA A 15 -0.29 1.89 -15.79
CA ALA A 15 -0.52 0.88 -16.80
C ALA A 15 0.76 0.70 -17.63
N ALA A 16 1.49 -0.38 -17.37
CA ALA A 16 2.64 -0.83 -18.15
C ALA A 16 2.55 -2.34 -18.35
N GLU A 17 3.48 -2.95 -19.10
CA GLU A 17 3.53 -4.41 -19.31
C GLU A 17 3.54 -5.21 -17.99
N ARG A 18 3.97 -4.57 -16.89
CA ARG A 18 3.74 -4.99 -15.51
C ARG A 18 3.04 -3.85 -14.79
N HIS A 19 1.92 -4.12 -14.12
CA HIS A 19 1.23 -3.11 -13.33
C HIS A 19 2.15 -2.65 -12.19
N VAL A 20 2.54 -1.39 -12.19
CA VAL A 20 3.32 -0.80 -11.09
C VAL A 20 2.35 -0.17 -10.12
N VAL A 21 2.37 -0.64 -8.88
CA VAL A 21 1.56 -0.12 -7.78
C VAL A 21 2.45 0.72 -6.88
N ALA A 22 2.06 1.98 -6.69
CA ALA A 22 2.70 2.92 -5.78
C ALA A 22 1.70 3.34 -4.70
N PRO A 23 1.77 2.76 -3.48
CA PRO A 23 0.94 3.22 -2.38
C PRO A 23 1.42 4.58 -1.90
N TYR A 24 0.49 5.52 -1.84
CA TYR A 24 0.67 6.82 -1.22
C TYR A 24 -0.07 6.85 0.12
N VAL A 25 0.52 7.58 1.06
CA VAL A 25 -0.06 7.84 2.36
C VAL A 25 -0.07 9.33 2.66
N ARG A 26 -1.11 9.77 3.36
CA ARG A 26 -1.23 11.12 3.89
C ARG A 26 -1.71 11.05 5.34
N SER A 27 -1.29 12.02 6.13
CA SER A 27 -1.66 12.19 7.52
C SER A 27 -2.05 13.65 7.76
N ALA A 28 -3.03 13.90 8.62
CA ALA A 28 -3.38 15.26 9.03
C ALA A 28 -2.28 15.92 9.88
N LEU A 29 -1.44 15.10 10.54
CA LEU A 29 -0.36 15.56 11.42
C LEU A 29 1.01 15.00 11.01
N PRO A 30 2.12 15.68 11.36
CA PRO A 30 3.44 15.11 11.16
C PRO A 30 3.63 13.89 12.06
N VAL A 31 3.94 12.74 11.48
CA VAL A 31 4.04 11.47 12.23
C VAL A 31 5.01 10.50 11.57
N ALA A 32 5.76 9.76 12.38
CA ALA A 32 6.54 8.63 11.90
C ALA A 32 5.68 7.36 11.93
N VAL A 33 5.62 6.66 10.80
CA VAL A 33 4.85 5.43 10.62
C VAL A 33 5.77 4.30 10.17
N THR A 34 5.61 3.16 10.81
CA THR A 34 6.10 1.88 10.25
C THR A 34 5.02 1.35 9.33
N TYR A 35 5.40 0.82 8.17
CA TYR A 35 4.47 0.23 7.23
C TYR A 35 4.83 -1.21 6.87
N ASP A 36 3.80 -1.98 6.54
CA ASP A 36 3.87 -3.32 5.98
C ASP A 36 2.97 -3.39 4.75
N LEU A 37 3.59 -3.51 3.58
CA LEU A 37 2.91 -3.59 2.30
C LEU A 37 3.05 -5.01 1.76
N ARG A 38 1.93 -5.66 1.46
CA ARG A 38 1.89 -7.00 0.86
C ARG A 38 1.08 -6.97 -0.42
N VAL A 39 1.60 -7.60 -1.45
CA VAL A 39 0.86 -7.89 -2.68
C VAL A 39 0.73 -9.40 -2.78
N ILE A 40 -0.50 -9.87 -2.82
CA ILE A 40 -0.84 -11.28 -2.95
C ILE A 40 -1.52 -11.48 -4.29
N ARG A 41 -0.95 -12.36 -5.12
CA ARG A 41 -1.54 -12.78 -6.39
C ARG A 41 -1.86 -14.27 -6.34
N VAL A 42 -3.06 -14.65 -6.78
CA VAL A 42 -3.49 -16.04 -6.92
C VAL A 42 -3.97 -16.23 -8.36
N GLY A 43 -3.24 -17.05 -9.12
CA GLY A 43 -3.54 -17.32 -10.52
C GLY A 43 -3.47 -18.81 -10.85
N ARG A 44 -3.59 -19.15 -12.14
CA ARG A 44 -3.45 -20.55 -12.60
C ARG A 44 -2.09 -21.17 -12.26
N GLY A 45 -1.05 -20.35 -12.19
CA GLY A 45 0.31 -20.77 -11.83
C GLY A 45 0.55 -20.88 -10.31
N GLY A 46 -0.47 -20.68 -9.47
CA GLY A 46 -0.37 -20.72 -8.01
C GLY A 46 -0.41 -19.35 -7.34
N ARG A 47 -0.05 -19.32 -6.05
CA ARG A 47 -0.01 -18.12 -5.21
C ARG A 47 1.40 -17.52 -5.22
N ALA A 48 1.50 -16.23 -5.50
CA ALA A 48 2.70 -15.44 -5.33
C ALA A 48 2.45 -14.33 -4.30
N GLU A 49 3.46 -14.04 -3.49
CA GLU A 49 3.40 -12.96 -2.51
C GLU A 49 4.68 -12.13 -2.59
N ALA A 50 4.53 -10.81 -2.59
CA ALA A 50 5.61 -9.86 -2.42
C ALA A 50 5.32 -9.00 -1.19
N ARG A 51 6.34 -8.73 -0.37
CA ARG A 51 6.21 -7.94 0.86
C ARG A 51 7.31 -6.89 0.93
N GLN A 52 6.96 -5.69 1.30
CA GLN A 52 7.86 -4.58 1.58
C GLN A 52 7.50 -3.98 2.93
N GLN A 53 8.50 -3.75 3.77
CA GLN A 53 8.31 -3.13 5.07
C GLN A 53 9.31 -1.99 5.22
N GLY A 54 8.95 -0.97 5.98
CA GLY A 54 9.84 0.14 6.24
C GLY A 54 9.26 1.15 7.21
N GLN A 55 10.00 2.24 7.38
CA GLN A 55 9.56 3.39 8.16
C GLN A 55 9.58 4.62 7.26
N VAL A 56 8.58 5.49 7.43
CA VAL A 56 8.51 6.76 6.72
C VAL A 56 8.09 7.87 7.67
N ALA A 57 8.67 9.05 7.51
CA ALA A 57 8.26 10.25 8.21
C ALA A 57 7.26 11.02 7.31
N LEU A 58 6.01 11.10 7.76
CA LEU A 58 4.97 11.85 7.07
C LEU A 58 5.00 13.32 7.49
N ARG A 59 4.85 14.20 6.52
CA ARG A 59 4.55 15.62 6.78
C ARG A 59 3.03 15.80 6.73
N ALA A 60 2.53 16.72 7.56
CA ALA A 60 1.10 17.05 7.60
C ALA A 60 0.60 17.42 6.20
N GLU A 61 -0.54 16.85 5.83
CA GLU A 61 -1.26 17.08 4.57
C GLU A 61 -0.48 16.78 3.28
N GLN A 62 0.70 16.16 3.37
CA GLN A 62 1.54 15.82 2.22
C GLN A 62 1.45 14.33 1.87
N ALA A 63 1.05 14.05 0.63
CA ALA A 63 1.11 12.70 0.07
C ALA A 63 2.58 12.23 -0.01
N THR A 64 2.86 11.07 0.58
CA THR A 64 4.19 10.46 0.61
C THR A 64 4.13 9.06 0.04
N PRO A 65 4.95 8.72 -0.98
CA PRO A 65 5.01 7.36 -1.51
C PRO A 65 5.74 6.43 -0.54
N LEU A 66 5.22 5.22 -0.35
CA LEU A 66 5.89 4.18 0.45
C LEU A 66 6.91 3.37 -0.36
N GLY A 67 6.85 3.47 -1.69
CA GLY A 67 7.70 2.75 -2.64
C GLY A 67 6.89 2.33 -3.87
N THR A 68 7.50 1.52 -4.73
CA THR A 68 6.84 0.98 -5.92
C THR A 68 7.00 -0.54 -5.95
N MET A 69 5.91 -1.26 -6.20
CA MET A 69 5.93 -2.71 -6.40
C MET A 69 5.43 -3.03 -7.80
N SER A 70 6.21 -3.83 -8.53
CA SER A 70 5.79 -4.34 -9.84
C SER A 70 5.01 -5.63 -9.67
N VAL A 71 3.80 -5.64 -10.20
CA VAL A 71 2.88 -6.77 -10.17
C VAL A 71 2.63 -7.24 -11.60
N SER A 72 3.04 -8.46 -11.89
CA SER A 72 2.61 -9.15 -13.11
C SER A 72 1.33 -9.93 -12.80
N SER A 73 0.18 -9.53 -13.33
CA SER A 73 -1.08 -10.28 -13.25
C SER A 73 -1.59 -10.61 -14.65
N ALA A 74 -2.18 -11.79 -14.81
CA ALA A 74 -2.86 -12.18 -16.04
C ALA A 74 -4.39 -12.00 -15.89
N PRO A 75 -5.15 -11.90 -17.00
CA PRO A 75 -6.61 -11.91 -16.94
C PRO A 75 -7.13 -13.15 -16.21
N GLY A 76 -7.94 -12.93 -15.16
CA GLY A 76 -8.48 -13.99 -14.31
C GLY A 76 -7.64 -14.34 -13.07
N ASP A 77 -6.48 -13.70 -12.87
CA ASP A 77 -5.78 -13.77 -11.60
C ASP A 77 -6.51 -12.92 -10.55
N ALA A 78 -6.66 -13.43 -9.33
CA ALA A 78 -7.05 -12.64 -8.18
C ALA A 78 -5.81 -11.93 -7.62
N CYS A 79 -5.90 -10.64 -7.33
CA CYS A 79 -4.77 -9.87 -6.84
C CYS A 79 -5.21 -8.84 -5.80
N GLN A 80 -4.56 -8.87 -4.63
CA GLN A 80 -4.83 -8.03 -3.48
C GLN A 80 -3.57 -7.28 -3.06
N VAL A 81 -3.73 -6.00 -2.71
CA VAL A 81 -2.72 -5.20 -2.02
C VAL A 81 -3.21 -4.93 -0.60
N GLU A 82 -2.47 -5.39 0.39
CA GLU A 82 -2.71 -5.12 1.81
C GLU A 82 -1.64 -4.14 2.31
N LEU A 83 -2.06 -3.07 2.98
CA LEU A 83 -1.17 -2.10 3.60
C LEU A 83 -1.54 -1.95 5.07
N VAL A 84 -0.57 -2.14 5.95
CA VAL A 84 -0.69 -1.83 7.38
C VAL A 84 0.19 -0.63 7.69
N LEU A 85 -0.38 0.39 8.32
CA LEU A 85 0.32 1.56 8.84
C LEU A 85 0.26 1.55 10.36
N ALA A 86 1.40 1.60 11.02
CA ALA A 86 1.50 1.67 12.47
C ALA A 86 2.17 3.00 12.88
N PRO A 87 1.39 4.03 13.22
CA PRO A 87 1.94 5.27 13.77
C PRO A 87 2.51 5.03 15.16
N GLN A 88 3.53 5.79 15.53
CA GLN A 88 4.07 5.70 16.89
C GLN A 88 3.03 6.14 17.92
N GLY A 89 2.62 5.21 18.80
CA GLY A 89 1.70 5.50 19.89
C GLY A 89 0.21 5.44 19.51
N GLU A 90 -0.11 4.96 18.31
CA GLU A 90 -1.49 4.71 17.86
C GLU A 90 -1.67 3.26 17.38
N GLU A 91 -2.93 2.82 17.31
CA GLU A 91 -3.27 1.50 16.79
C GLU A 91 -2.96 1.39 15.29
N PRO A 92 -2.48 0.23 14.81
CA PRO A 92 -2.24 0.00 13.40
C PRO A 92 -3.52 0.09 12.57
N ARG A 93 -3.46 0.80 11.44
CA ARG A 93 -4.53 0.88 10.45
C ARG A 93 -4.26 -0.04 9.29
N ARG A 94 -5.29 -0.74 8.82
CA ARG A 94 -5.21 -1.67 7.70
C ARG A 94 -6.01 -1.12 6.53
N PHE A 95 -5.40 -1.15 5.36
CA PHE A 95 -5.98 -0.77 4.08
C PHE A 95 -5.88 -1.96 3.15
N SER A 96 -6.93 -2.20 2.36
CA SER A 96 -6.98 -3.29 1.40
C SER A 96 -7.47 -2.75 0.08
N PHE A 97 -6.76 -3.08 -1.00
CA PHE A 97 -7.05 -2.61 -2.33
C PHE A 97 -7.01 -3.77 -3.31
N ASP A 98 -7.91 -3.78 -4.28
CA ASP A 98 -7.79 -4.69 -5.41
C ASP A 98 -6.67 -4.20 -6.32
N CYS A 99 -5.91 -5.13 -6.90
CA CYS A 99 -4.98 -4.73 -7.93
C CYS A 99 -5.78 -4.21 -9.14
N PRO A 100 -5.24 -3.22 -9.86
CA PRO A 100 -5.79 -2.80 -11.14
C PRO A 100 -5.80 -4.00 -12.09
N ASN A 101 -6.99 -4.52 -12.40
CA ASN A 101 -7.12 -5.55 -13.42
C ASN A 101 -6.82 -4.88 -14.77
N GLY A 102 -5.82 -5.36 -15.49
CA GLY A 102 -5.60 -4.96 -16.88
C GLY A 102 -6.87 -5.23 -17.68
N THR A 103 -7.62 -4.18 -17.97
CA THR A 103 -8.77 -4.18 -18.90
C THR A 103 -8.28 -4.33 -20.33
#